data_AF-A0A935HPH2-F1
#
_entry.id   AF-A0A935HPH2-F1
#
_cell.length_a   1.000
_cell.length_b   1.000
_cell.length_c   1.000
_cell.angle_alpha   90.00
_cell.angle_beta   90.00
_cell.angle_gamma   90.00
#
_symmetry.space_group_name_H-M   'P 1'
#
loop_
_entity.id
_entity.type
_entity.pdbx_description
1 polymer ?
#
loop_
_entity_poly.entity_id
_entity_poly.type
_entity_poly.pdbx_seq_one_letter_code
_entity_poly.pdbx_strand_id
1 'polypeptide(L)' 'MQNRYVLEGWLTANFIAMIAYHKLYIRLKDIKKLSKYSPKDIIELSKSIYKLNINNQWKLSEITTKNADLFKKLKIDYLI' A
#
# COMPACT_ATOMS: atom_id res chain seq x y z
N MET A 1 -20.85 12.43 -12.07
CA MET A 1 -21.62 11.27 -11.57
C MET A 1 -22.91 11.00 -12.37
N GLN A 2 -23.13 11.59 -13.57
CA GLN A 2 -24.35 11.41 -14.39
C GLN A 2 -24.21 10.39 -15.55
N ASN A 3 -23.03 9.80 -15.75
CA ASN A 3 -22.79 8.82 -16.81
C ASN A 3 -22.64 7.41 -16.20
N ARG A 4 -23.47 6.46 -16.66
CA ARG A 4 -23.52 5.08 -16.17
C ARG A 4 -22.16 4.37 -16.26
N TYR A 5 -21.42 4.55 -17.35
CA TYR A 5 -20.09 3.94 -17.51
C TYR A 5 -19.08 4.49 -16.49
N VAL A 6 -19.18 5.76 -16.14
CA VAL A 6 -18.34 6.38 -15.11
C VAL A 6 -18.66 5.80 -13.73
N LEU A 7 -19.95 5.55 -13.45
CA LEU A 7 -20.37 4.91 -12.20
C LEU A 7 -19.89 3.46 -12.12
N GLU A 8 -20.09 2.67 -13.17
CA GLU A 8 -19.65 1.26 -13.24
C GLU A 8 -18.13 1.15 -13.10
N GLY A 9 -17.37 2.02 -13.76
CA GLY A 9 -15.92 2.10 -13.60
C GLY A 9 -15.50 2.46 -12.17
N TRP A 10 -16.16 3.45 -11.56
CA TRP A 10 -15.89 3.86 -10.17
C TRP A 10 -16.19 2.74 -9.17
N LEU A 11 -17.32 2.03 -9.33
CA LEU A 11 -17.68 0.89 -8.51
C LEU A 11 -16.67 -0.25 -8.65
N THR A 12 -16.23 -0.54 -9.87
CA THR A 12 -15.22 -1.57 -10.14
C THR A 12 -13.90 -1.25 -9.45
N ALA A 13 -13.42 -0.01 -9.57
CA ALA A 13 -12.20 0.44 -8.91
C ALA A 13 -12.31 0.32 -7.38
N ASN A 14 -13.42 0.75 -6.79
CA ASN A 14 -13.67 0.60 -5.36
C ASN A 14 -13.74 -0.85 -4.91
N PHE A 15 -14.38 -1.72 -5.71
CA PHE A 15 -14.45 -3.14 -5.39
C PHE A 15 -13.07 -3.78 -5.33
N ILE A 16 -12.20 -3.48 -6.30
CA ILE A 16 -10.80 -3.92 -6.31
C ILE A 16 -10.06 -3.36 -5.08
N ALA A 17 -10.25 -2.08 -4.77
CA ALA A 17 -9.62 -1.45 -3.60
C ALA A 17 -10.05 -2.13 -2.29
N MET A 18 -11.34 -2.46 -2.13
CA MET A 18 -11.85 -3.18 -0.96
C MET A 18 -11.22 -4.58 -0.83
N ILE A 19 -11.11 -5.33 -1.92
CA ILE A 19 -10.44 -6.64 -1.92
C ILE A 19 -8.97 -6.50 -1.48
N ALA A 20 -8.25 -5.52 -2.04
CA ALA A 20 -6.86 -5.28 -1.69
C ALA A 20 -6.71 -4.88 -0.21
N TYR A 21 -7.58 -4.00 0.28
CA TYR A 21 -7.61 -3.59 1.68
C TYR A 21 -7.86 -4.77 2.62
N HIS A 22 -8.79 -5.65 2.26
CA HIS A 22 -9.07 -6.86 3.04
C HIS A 22 -7.89 -7.83 3.07
N LYS A 23 -7.23 -8.05 1.92
CA LYS A 23 -6.00 -8.85 1.85
C LYS A 23 -4.89 -8.28 2.76
N LEU A 24 -4.74 -6.96 2.78
CA LEU A 24 -3.79 -6.28 3.66
C LEU A 24 -4.15 -6.45 5.14
N TYR A 25 -5.44 -6.35 5.48
CA TYR A 25 -5.94 -6.62 6.82
C TYR A 25 -5.62 -8.04 7.28
N ILE A 26 -5.83 -9.06 6.44
CA ILE A 26 -5.48 -10.45 6.76
C ILE A 26 -3.98 -10.56 7.04
N ARG A 27 -3.12 -9.99 6.19
CA ARG A 27 -1.67 -10.01 6.41
C ARG A 27 -1.26 -9.36 7.73
N LEU A 28 -1.88 -8.24 8.10
CA LEU A 28 -1.65 -7.57 9.39
C LEU A 28 -2.12 -8.42 10.58
N LYS A 29 -3.22 -9.15 10.41
CA LYS A 29 -3.75 -10.10 11.40
C LYS A 29 -2.77 -11.25 11.62
N ASP A 30 -2.24 -11.82 10.54
CA ASP A 30 -1.31 -12.96 10.59
C ASP A 30 -0.02 -12.61 11.34
N ILE A 31 0.50 -11.40 11.16
CA ILE A 31 1.68 -10.91 11.90
C ILE A 31 1.35 -10.33 13.29
N LYS A 32 0.10 -10.42 13.74
CA LYS A 32 -0.41 -9.90 15.03
C LYS A 32 -0.11 -8.41 15.27
N LYS A 33 -0.17 -7.59 14.22
CA LYS A 33 0.11 -6.14 14.28
C LYS A 33 -1.14 -5.25 14.25
N LEU A 34 -2.34 -5.82 14.21
CA LEU A 34 -3.60 -5.08 14.20
C LEU A 34 -3.82 -4.15 15.42
N SER A 35 -3.19 -4.43 16.56
CA SER A 35 -3.29 -3.57 17.75
C SER A 35 -2.53 -2.25 17.60
N LYS A 36 -1.57 -2.18 16.68
CA LYS A 36 -0.68 -1.03 16.49
C LYS A 36 -0.85 -0.35 15.14
N TYR A 37 -1.20 -1.11 14.11
CA TYR A 37 -1.32 -0.60 12.74
C TYR A 37 -2.65 -1.03 12.13
N SER A 38 -3.37 -0.05 11.58
CA SER A 38 -4.48 -0.28 10.68
C SER A 38 -3.98 -0.50 9.24
N PRO A 39 -4.75 -1.15 8.36
CA PRO A 39 -4.37 -1.24 6.94
C PRO A 39 -4.22 0.14 6.28
N LYS A 40 -4.98 1.15 6.73
CA LYS A 40 -4.83 2.54 6.28
C LYS A 40 -3.43 3.10 6.61
N ASP A 41 -2.90 2.82 7.80
CA ASP A 41 -1.57 3.29 8.19
C ASP A 41 -0.48 2.74 7.28
N ILE A 42 -0.61 1.47 6.86
CA ILE A 42 0.32 0.86 5.92
C ILE A 42 0.23 1.52 4.53
N ILE A 43 -0.97 1.89 4.09
CA ILE A 43 -1.16 2.62 2.82
C ILE A 43 -0.49 3.99 2.89
N GLU A 44 -0.66 4.74 3.99
CA GLU A 44 0.01 6.03 4.16
C GLU A 44 1.53 5.90 4.23
N LEU A 45 2.05 4.91 4.96
CA LEU A 45 3.48 4.59 4.98
C LEU A 45 4.01 4.20 3.60
N SER A 46 3.20 3.55 2.77
CA SER A 46 3.60 3.18 1.41
C SER A 46 3.75 4.41 0.51
N LYS A 47 2.96 5.47 0.71
CA LYS A 47 3.06 6.70 -0.08
C LYS A 47 4.38 7.45 0.13
N SER A 48 5.02 7.29 1.29
CA SER A 48 6.33 7.90 1.54
C SER A 48 7.47 7.16 0.82
N ILE A 49 7.20 5.95 0.29
CA ILE A 49 8.16 5.14 -0.44
C ILE A 49 7.95 5.40 -1.94
N TYR A 50 8.86 6.15 -2.56
CA TYR A 50 8.80 6.47 -3.98
C TYR A 50 10.20 6.55 -4.58
N LYS A 51 10.31 6.30 -5.88
CA LYS A 51 11.58 6.46 -6.61
C LYS A 51 11.65 7.90 -7.16
N LEU A 52 12.76 8.57 -6.88
CA LEU A 52 13.12 9.88 -7.42
C LEU A 52 14.14 9.71 -8.54
N ASN A 53 13.96 10.42 -9.65
CA ASN A 53 14.99 10.53 -10.66
C ASN A 53 15.88 11.73 -10.34
N ILE A 54 17.13 11.47 -9.98
CA ILE A 54 18.13 12.49 -9.70
C ILE A 54 19.34 12.18 -10.57
N ASN A 55 19.74 13.12 -11.43
CA ASN A 55 20.91 13.01 -12.31
C ASN A 55 20.89 11.72 -13.16
N ASN A 56 19.77 11.45 -13.84
CA ASN A 56 19.55 10.25 -14.66
C ASN A 56 19.65 8.91 -13.90
N GLN A 57 19.58 8.93 -12.57
CA GLN A 57 19.56 7.74 -11.72
C GLN A 57 18.27 7.70 -10.91
N TRP A 58 17.58 6.56 -10.97
CA TRP A 58 16.45 6.27 -10.10
C TRP A 58 16.96 5.90 -8.71
N LYS A 59 16.71 6.75 -7.73
CA LYS A 59 17.03 6.53 -6.32
C LYS A 59 15.75 6.32 -5.53
N LEU A 60 15.75 5.35 -4.62
CA LEU A 60 14.61 5.09 -3.73
C LEU A 60 14.61 6.12 -2.60
N SER A 61 13.43 6.58 -2.19
CA SER A 61 13.30 7.49 -1.04
C SER A 61 13.79 6.83 0.25
N GLU A 62 14.24 7.63 1.20
CA GLU A 62 14.76 7.10 2.45
C GLU A 62 13.64 6.41 3.25
N ILE A 63 13.87 5.14 3.60
CA ILE A 63 12.95 4.34 4.41
C ILE A 63 13.63 3.99 5.74
N THR A 64 12.92 4.19 6.84
CA THR A 64 13.42 3.75 8.15
C THR A 64 13.53 2.23 8.20
N THR A 65 14.54 1.72 8.91
CA THR A 65 14.76 0.27 9.08
C THR A 65 13.55 -0.45 9.67
N LYS A 66 12.81 0.22 10.58
CA LYS A 66 11.57 -0.27 11.17
C LYS A 66 10.47 -0.48 10.13
N ASN A 67 10.31 0.46 9.20
CA ASN A 67 9.33 0.34 8.13
C ASN A 67 9.73 -0.76 7.15
N ALA A 68 11.01 -0.82 6.74
CA ALA A 68 11.50 -1.87 5.86
C ALA A 68 11.26 -3.29 6.43
N ASP A 69 11.52 -3.50 7.72
CA ASP A 69 11.24 -4.76 8.41
C ASP A 69 9.73 -5.08 8.46
N LEU A 70 8.89 -4.06 8.69
CA LEU A 70 7.43 -4.22 8.65
C LEU A 70 6.94 -4.64 7.26
N PHE A 71 7.40 -3.99 6.19
CA PHE A 71 7.03 -4.33 4.81
C PHE A 71 7.50 -5.74 4.41
N LYS A 72 8.70 -6.14 4.85
CA LYS A 72 9.22 -7.50 4.66
C LYS A 72 8.35 -8.55 5.35
N LYS A 73 7.92 -8.29 6.60
CA LYS A 73 7.00 -9.17 7.35
C LYS A 73 5.61 -9.27 6.71
N LEU A 74 5.14 -8.18 6.11
CA LEU A 74 3.87 -8.14 5.37
C LEU A 74 3.96 -8.77 3.96
N LYS A 75 5.15 -9.26 3.55
CA LYS A 75 5.40 -9.83 2.21
C LYS A 75 4.95 -8.88 1.11
N ILE A 76 5.29 -7.60 1.26
CA ILE A 76 4.98 -6.55 0.30
C ILE A 76 6.27 -6.29 -0.51
N ASP A 77 6.30 -6.75 -1.76
CA ASP A 77 7.50 -6.81 -2.61
C ASP A 77 7.70 -5.60 -3.54
N TYR A 78 7.01 -4.47 -3.32
CA TYR A 78 7.16 -3.26 -4.17
C TYR A 78 8.57 -2.64 -4.15
N LEU A 79 9.51 -3.21 -3.38
CA LEU A 79 10.87 -2.71 -3.14
C LEU A 79 11.97 -3.50 -3.89
N ILE A 80 11.62 -4.51 -4.69
CA ILE A 80 12.56 -5.18 -5.62
C ILE A 80 12.73 -4.34 -6.90
#